data_AF-A0AA87ZK43-F1
#
_entry.id   AF-A0AA87ZK43-F1
#
_cell.length_a   1.000
_cell.length_b   1.000
_cell.length_c   1.000
_cell.angle_alpha   90.00
_cell.angle_beta   90.00
_cell.angle_gamma   90.00
#
_symmetry.space_group_name_H-M   'P 1'
#
loop_
_entity.id
_entity.type
_entity.pdbx_description
1 polymer ?
#
loop_
_entity_poly.entity_id
_entity_poly.type
_entity_poly.pdbx_seq_one_letter_code
_entity_poly.pdbx_strand_id
1 'polypeptide(L)'
;MWYSVPSLDFRLCGTREWFCNFVEQCLKNREMGNHGFMNSVITRFNIKMYFRGCRSEVDRWLGFATHPQLQELELTMHDVYTWSVHPREEKYCLPQFVLNATSLTILNLDCVKLEACFSINLPSLKSLSLTYVQVEDELLHNLVLGCPSLENLLVQECTTPSNLRISSSTLKFLERNGEWDQIHLEAENLELFDCGVNVCNFDIASSKKLTNLSLTDVYFSSSDSFENLISGFPLLEKLT
;
A
#
# COMPACT_ATOMS: atom_id res chain seq x y z
N MET A 1 5.35 20.08 -25.02
CA MET A 1 4.78 18.81 -25.51
C MET A 1 4.69 17.75 -24.40
N TRP A 2 5.68 17.61 -23.50
CA TRP A 2 5.58 16.67 -22.37
C TRP A 2 4.79 17.22 -21.14
N TYR A 3 4.59 18.54 -21.05
CA TYR A 3 3.84 19.16 -19.94
C TYR A 3 2.41 18.68 -19.78
N SER A 4 1.81 18.06 -20.80
CA SER A 4 0.44 17.58 -20.85
C SER A 4 0.30 16.10 -20.46
N VAL A 5 1.40 15.41 -20.16
CA VAL A 5 1.38 13.96 -19.91
C VAL A 5 0.74 13.69 -18.55
N PRO A 6 -0.36 12.91 -18.48
CA PRO A 6 -1.10 12.71 -17.22
C PRO A 6 -0.40 11.77 -16.24
N SER A 7 0.58 11.01 -16.72
CA SER A 7 1.37 10.05 -15.97
C SER A 7 2.80 10.55 -15.79
N LEU A 8 3.23 10.73 -14.55
CA LEU A 8 4.61 11.06 -14.21
C LEU A 8 5.24 9.88 -13.46
N ASP A 9 6.29 9.28 -14.02
CA ASP A 9 7.09 8.21 -13.39
C ASP A 9 8.53 8.70 -13.29
N PHE A 10 8.99 8.90 -12.06
CA PHE A 10 10.34 9.32 -11.73
C PHE A 10 11.07 8.20 -11.02
N ARG A 11 12.15 7.73 -11.63
CA ARG A 11 13.06 6.75 -11.02
C ARG A 11 14.44 7.36 -10.86
N LEU A 12 15.01 7.20 -9.67
CA LEU A 12 16.34 7.66 -9.36
C LEU A 12 17.34 7.00 -10.32
N CYS A 13 17.92 7.83 -11.19
CA CYS A 13 19.02 7.50 -12.07
C CYS A 13 20.15 8.50 -11.82
N GLY A 14 21.36 8.03 -11.51
CA GLY A 14 22.48 8.91 -11.19
C GLY A 14 22.48 9.40 -9.74
N THR A 15 22.92 10.64 -9.50
CA THR A 15 23.02 11.17 -8.13
C THR A 15 21.67 11.65 -7.61
N ARG A 16 21.46 11.50 -6.29
CA ARG A 16 20.26 11.99 -5.59
C ARG A 16 20.02 13.48 -5.83
N GLU A 17 21.05 14.31 -5.73
CA GLU A 17 20.94 15.76 -5.92
C GLU A 17 20.47 16.11 -7.33
N TRP A 18 21.03 15.43 -8.34
CA TRP A 18 20.60 15.61 -9.71
C TRP A 18 19.14 15.18 -9.88
N PHE A 19 18.76 14.03 -9.33
CA PHE A 19 17.38 13.54 -9.40
C PHE A 19 16.39 14.48 -8.74
N CYS A 20 16.69 14.96 -7.53
CA CYS A 20 15.84 15.93 -6.84
C CYS A 20 15.68 17.21 -7.66
N ASN A 21 16.77 17.75 -8.20
CA ASN A 21 16.71 18.92 -9.08
C ASN A 21 15.94 18.64 -10.37
N PHE A 22 16.06 17.44 -10.94
CA PHE A 22 15.35 17.04 -12.14
C PHE A 22 13.85 16.98 -11.92
N VAL A 23 13.39 16.23 -10.90
CA VAL A 23 11.96 16.15 -10.52
C VAL A 23 11.44 17.56 -10.25
N GLU A 24 12.21 18.37 -9.52
CA GLU A 24 11.84 19.72 -9.18
C GLU A 24 11.58 20.62 -10.39
N GLN A 25 12.51 20.63 -11.34
CA GLN A 25 12.36 21.40 -12.56
C GLN A 25 11.23 20.85 -13.42
N CYS A 26 11.00 19.54 -13.41
CA CYS A 26 9.88 18.95 -14.12
C CYS A 26 8.53 19.48 -13.60
N LEU A 27 8.34 19.51 -12.28
CA LEU A 27 7.09 20.00 -11.68
C LEU A 27 6.92 21.51 -11.88
N LYS A 28 7.96 22.31 -11.69
CA LYS A 28 7.93 23.77 -11.95
C LYS A 28 7.56 24.11 -13.38
N ASN A 29 8.16 23.41 -14.35
CA ASN A 29 7.85 23.68 -15.75
C ASN A 29 6.41 23.27 -16.11
N ARG A 30 5.86 22.25 -15.44
CA ARG A 30 4.45 21.88 -15.58
C ARG A 30 3.52 22.93 -14.98
N GLU A 31 3.84 23.45 -13.80
CA GLU A 31 3.11 24.54 -13.15
C GLU A 31 3.04 25.77 -14.07
N MET A 32 4.18 26.19 -14.64
CA MET A 32 4.24 27.30 -15.59
C MET A 32 3.43 27.03 -16.88
N GLY A 33 3.44 25.78 -17.37
CA GLY A 33 2.65 25.37 -18.54
C GLY A 33 1.14 25.38 -18.31
N ASN A 34 0.68 25.13 -17.08
CA ASN A 34 -0.73 25.16 -16.72
C ASN A 34 -1.33 26.57 -16.74
N HIS A 35 -0.53 27.61 -16.47
CA HIS A 35 -0.97 29.00 -16.53
C HIS A 35 -1.23 29.51 -17.97
N GLY A 36 -0.83 28.75 -19.00
CA GLY A 36 -0.72 29.23 -20.36
C GLY A 36 -1.45 28.41 -21.44
N PHE A 37 -2.60 27.77 -21.14
CA PHE A 37 -3.54 27.08 -22.06
C PHE A 37 -3.76 25.58 -21.85
N MET A 38 -3.04 24.88 -20.96
CA MET A 38 -3.17 23.42 -20.83
C MET A 38 -3.65 23.00 -19.44
N ASN A 39 -4.86 22.42 -19.36
CA ASN A 39 -5.32 21.66 -18.20
C ASN A 39 -4.50 20.37 -18.09
N SER A 40 -3.26 20.45 -17.60
CA SER A 40 -2.44 19.25 -17.44
C SER A 40 -2.78 18.54 -16.14
N VAL A 41 -3.84 17.74 -16.19
CA VAL A 41 -4.29 16.90 -15.10
C VAL A 41 -3.26 15.79 -14.85
N ILE A 42 -2.79 15.64 -13.61
CA ILE A 42 -2.00 14.49 -13.19
C ILE A 42 -2.96 13.43 -12.69
N THR A 43 -2.97 12.27 -13.34
CA THR A 43 -3.77 11.11 -12.91
C THR A 43 -2.91 10.01 -12.30
N ARG A 44 -1.63 9.94 -12.66
CA ARG A 44 -0.66 9.02 -12.06
C ARG A 44 0.63 9.75 -11.68
N PHE A 45 1.10 9.48 -10.46
CA PHE A 45 2.34 10.05 -9.96
C PHE A 45 3.16 8.97 -9.22
N ASN A 46 4.32 8.63 -9.78
CA ASN A 46 5.17 7.57 -9.29
C ASN A 46 6.57 8.12 -8.99
N ILE A 47 7.09 7.83 -7.79
CA ILE A 47 8.46 8.14 -7.40
C ILE A 47 9.13 6.87 -6.87
N LYS A 48 10.30 6.54 -7.43
CA LYS A 48 11.19 5.50 -6.92
C LYS A 48 12.56 6.07 -6.65
N MET A 49 12.97 6.12 -5.39
CA MET A 49 14.27 6.64 -4.97
C MET A 49 14.69 6.02 -3.65
N TYR A 50 15.98 6.03 -3.33
CA TYR A 50 16.41 5.73 -1.97
C TYR A 50 16.25 6.98 -1.08
N PHE A 51 15.53 6.86 0.03
CA PHE A 51 15.29 7.98 0.93
C PHE A 51 16.50 8.27 1.83
N ARG A 52 17.09 9.46 1.66
CA ARG A 52 18.12 9.99 2.56
C ARG A 52 18.04 11.51 2.62
N GLY A 53 17.31 12.06 3.60
CA GLY A 53 17.27 13.50 3.88
C GLY A 53 16.63 14.39 2.81
N CYS A 54 15.70 13.88 2.00
CA CYS A 54 14.94 14.63 0.97
C CYS A 54 13.47 14.86 1.34
N ARG A 55 13.16 14.91 2.64
CA ARG A 55 11.77 14.94 3.12
C ARG A 55 11.01 16.13 2.55
N SER A 56 11.57 17.33 2.66
CA SER A 56 10.93 18.57 2.19
C SER A 56 10.63 18.58 0.70
N GLU A 57 11.50 17.99 -0.10
CA GLU A 57 11.38 17.89 -1.54
C GLU A 57 10.24 16.94 -1.89
N VAL A 58 10.24 15.74 -1.32
CA VAL A 58 9.19 14.73 -1.56
C VAL A 58 7.84 15.25 -1.08
N ASP A 59 7.76 15.87 0.11
CA ASP A 59 6.52 16.45 0.64
C ASP A 59 5.92 17.46 -0.35
N ARG A 60 6.77 18.32 -0.93
CA ARG A 60 6.31 19.33 -1.90
C ARG A 60 5.92 18.71 -3.24
N TRP A 61 6.63 17.68 -3.69
CA TRP A 61 6.27 16.95 -4.92
C TRP A 61 4.92 16.25 -4.76
N LEU A 62 4.68 15.61 -3.62
CA LEU A 62 3.39 15.00 -3.28
C LEU A 62 2.30 16.07 -3.14
N GLY A 63 2.59 17.21 -2.52
CA GLY A 63 1.65 18.33 -2.41
C GLY A 63 1.25 18.91 -3.77
N PHE A 64 2.17 18.90 -4.75
CA PHE A 64 1.87 19.30 -6.12
C PHE A 64 1.02 18.25 -6.86
N ALA A 65 1.33 16.96 -6.68
CA ALA A 65 0.67 15.87 -7.40
C ALA A 65 -0.70 15.49 -6.82
N THR A 66 -0.91 15.70 -5.52
CA THR A 66 -2.13 15.31 -4.80
C THR A 66 -3.24 16.32 -5.03
N HIS A 67 -3.78 16.29 -6.25
CA HIS A 67 -4.92 17.09 -6.68
C HIS A 67 -6.16 16.16 -6.86
N PRO A 68 -7.41 16.67 -6.78
CA PRO A 68 -8.66 15.92 -6.98
C PRO A 68 -8.82 14.97 -8.17
N GLN A 69 -7.86 14.85 -9.08
CA GLN A 69 -7.89 13.89 -10.20
C GLN A 69 -6.77 12.86 -10.13
N LEU A 70 -5.91 12.90 -9.12
CA LEU A 70 -4.88 11.88 -8.92
C LEU A 70 -5.57 10.56 -8.59
N GLN A 71 -5.39 9.56 -9.45
CA GLN A 71 -5.97 8.23 -9.33
C GLN A 71 -4.94 7.24 -8.80
N GLU A 72 -3.67 7.40 -9.17
CA GLU A 72 -2.64 6.41 -8.89
C GLU A 72 -1.41 7.07 -8.29
N LEU A 73 -1.00 6.58 -7.14
CA LEU A 73 0.22 7.01 -6.46
C LEU A 73 1.08 5.79 -6.11
N GLU A 74 2.33 5.82 -6.55
CA GLU A 74 3.34 4.84 -6.16
C GLU A 74 4.54 5.55 -5.55
N LEU A 75 4.94 5.13 -4.36
CA LEU A 75 6.07 5.69 -3.64
C LEU A 75 6.98 4.56 -3.14
N THR A 76 8.17 4.46 -3.73
CA THR A 76 9.21 3.49 -3.35
C THR A 76 10.42 4.23 -2.80
N MET A 77 10.77 3.95 -1.54
CA MET A 77 11.81 4.65 -0.79
C MET A 77 13.07 3.83 -0.46
N HIS A 78 13.26 2.67 -1.11
CA HIS A 78 14.45 1.82 -0.92
C HIS A 78 15.49 1.95 -2.04
N ASP A 79 16.70 1.50 -1.74
CA ASP A 79 17.78 1.42 -2.72
C ASP A 79 17.54 0.24 -3.66
N VAL A 80 17.45 0.53 -4.95
CA VAL A 80 17.24 -0.48 -6.00
C VAL A 80 18.42 -1.46 -6.09
N TYR A 81 19.59 -1.10 -5.55
CA TYR A 81 20.82 -1.89 -5.60
C TYR A 81 21.08 -2.72 -4.35
N THR A 82 20.45 -2.40 -3.23
CA THR A 82 20.63 -3.16 -1.98
C THR A 82 19.28 -3.57 -1.44
N TRP A 83 18.96 -4.86 -1.53
CA TRP A 83 17.81 -5.47 -0.83
C TRP A 83 17.95 -5.44 0.71
N SER A 84 18.90 -4.67 1.22
CA SER A 84 19.24 -4.55 2.63
C SER A 84 18.54 -3.32 3.20
N VAL A 85 17.33 -3.50 3.74
CA VAL A 85 16.70 -2.49 4.59
C VAL A 85 17.46 -2.52 5.93
N HIS A 86 18.41 -1.61 6.13
CA HIS A 86 19.09 -1.53 7.41
C HIS A 86 18.08 -1.10 8.50
N PRO A 87 17.93 -1.83 9.62
CA PRO A 87 16.95 -1.53 10.67
C PRO A 87 17.11 -0.15 11.34
N ARG A 88 18.20 0.55 11.05
CA ARG A 88 18.59 1.84 11.65
C ARG A 88 18.35 3.04 10.73
N GLU A 89 17.87 2.82 9.51
CA GLU A 89 17.65 3.91 8.57
C GLU A 89 16.28 4.56 8.79
N GLU A 90 16.28 5.89 8.82
CA GLU A 90 15.07 6.69 8.93
C GLU A 90 14.20 6.46 7.69
N LYS A 91 13.01 5.89 7.86
CA LYS A 91 12.03 5.76 6.77
C LYS A 91 11.35 7.10 6.50
N TYR A 92 10.98 7.35 5.24
CA TYR A 92 10.21 8.53 4.87
C TYR A 92 8.81 8.47 5.50
N CYS A 93 8.46 9.46 6.33
CA CYS A 93 7.11 9.58 6.88
C CYS A 93 6.16 10.15 5.82
N LEU A 94 5.17 9.35 5.40
CA LEU A 94 4.18 9.77 4.42
C LEU A 94 3.31 10.91 4.98
N PRO A 95 3.15 12.03 4.26
CA PRO A 95 2.28 13.12 4.69
C PRO A 95 0.79 12.71 4.73
N GLN A 96 0.07 13.15 5.76
CA GLN A 96 -1.34 12.80 5.98
C GLN A 96 -2.28 13.21 4.83
N PHE A 97 -1.97 14.28 4.09
CA PHE A 97 -2.83 14.72 2.99
C PHE A 97 -2.94 13.68 1.87
N VAL A 98 -1.92 12.82 1.71
CA VAL A 98 -1.95 11.71 0.76
C VAL A 98 -3.03 10.70 1.15
N LEU A 99 -3.15 10.42 2.46
CA LEU A 99 -4.16 9.52 3.03
C LEU A 99 -5.58 10.10 3.05
N ASN A 100 -5.78 11.27 2.44
CA ASN A 100 -7.07 11.94 2.30
C ASN A 100 -7.37 12.33 0.83
N ALA A 101 -6.59 11.81 -0.12
CA ALA A 101 -6.77 12.08 -1.53
C ALA A 101 -7.97 11.29 -2.09
N THR A 102 -9.14 11.92 -2.13
CA THR A 102 -10.43 11.23 -2.35
C THR A 102 -10.60 10.60 -3.73
N SER A 103 -9.79 11.00 -4.71
CA SER A 103 -9.79 10.48 -6.07
C SER A 103 -8.87 9.26 -6.26
N LEU A 104 -8.00 8.96 -5.30
CA LEU A 104 -7.08 7.83 -5.41
C LEU A 104 -7.86 6.52 -5.53
N THR A 105 -7.52 5.74 -6.54
CA THR A 105 -8.00 4.37 -6.78
C THR A 105 -6.92 3.34 -6.51
N ILE A 106 -5.63 3.69 -6.68
CA ILE A 106 -4.48 2.83 -6.43
C ILE A 106 -3.45 3.59 -5.58
N LEU A 107 -3.02 2.97 -4.48
CA LEU A 107 -1.96 3.46 -3.60
C LEU A 107 -0.96 2.34 -3.33
N ASN A 108 0.27 2.53 -3.81
CA ASN A 108 1.37 1.59 -3.62
C ASN A 108 2.48 2.27 -2.83
N LEU A 109 2.81 1.71 -1.66
CA LEU A 109 3.78 2.27 -0.73
C LEU A 109 4.83 1.22 -0.39
N ASP A 110 6.10 1.58 -0.57
CA ASP A 110 7.24 0.70 -0.35
C ASP A 110 8.34 1.43 0.44
N CYS A 111 8.76 0.82 1.56
CA CYS A 111 9.79 1.34 2.47
C CYS A 111 9.48 2.73 3.05
N VAL A 112 8.22 3.02 3.33
CA VAL A 112 7.78 4.26 4.00
C VAL A 112 7.37 4.00 5.45
N LYS A 113 7.15 5.08 6.20
CA LYS A 113 6.55 5.08 7.53
C LYS A 113 5.19 5.77 7.47
N LEU A 114 4.19 5.18 8.11
CA LEU A 114 2.90 5.80 8.39
C LEU A 114 2.88 6.18 9.88
N GLU A 115 2.47 7.41 10.19
CA GLU A 115 2.34 7.90 11.56
C GLU A 115 0.87 8.18 11.89
N ALA A 116 0.52 8.11 13.18
CA ALA A 116 -0.84 8.24 13.67
C ALA A 116 -1.55 9.48 13.10
N CYS A 117 -2.71 9.23 12.46
CA CYS A 117 -3.54 10.26 11.84
C CYS A 117 -4.94 10.21 12.46
N PHE A 118 -5.53 11.37 12.74
CA PHE A 118 -6.88 11.46 13.31
C PHE A 118 -8.00 11.19 12.28
N SER A 119 -7.69 11.21 10.99
CA SER A 119 -8.66 10.94 9.91
C SER A 119 -7.95 10.46 8.63
N ILE A 120 -8.33 9.28 8.16
CA ILE A 120 -7.98 8.70 6.86
C ILE A 120 -9.28 8.61 6.07
N ASN A 121 -9.27 9.07 4.82
CA ASN A 121 -10.44 9.04 3.95
C ASN A 121 -10.02 8.86 2.49
N LEU A 122 -10.13 7.63 2.01
CA LEU A 122 -9.79 7.22 0.65
C LEU A 122 -11.00 6.49 0.02
N PRO A 123 -12.13 7.21 -0.19
CA PRO A 123 -13.42 6.61 -0.54
C PRO A 123 -13.41 5.88 -1.89
N SER A 124 -12.51 6.26 -2.80
CA SER A 124 -12.40 5.68 -4.14
C SER A 124 -11.33 4.60 -4.26
N LEU A 125 -10.59 4.32 -3.18
CA LEU A 125 -9.45 3.42 -3.23
C LEU A 125 -9.90 1.99 -3.42
N LYS A 126 -9.38 1.35 -4.47
CA LYS A 126 -9.69 -0.03 -4.85
C LYS A 126 -8.52 -0.98 -4.63
N SER A 127 -7.29 -0.46 -4.68
CA SER A 127 -6.08 -1.24 -4.49
C SER A 127 -5.13 -0.52 -3.54
N LEU A 128 -4.72 -1.22 -2.49
CA LEU A 128 -3.73 -0.76 -1.53
C LEU A 128 -2.60 -1.80 -1.45
N SER A 129 -1.37 -1.37 -1.71
CA SER A 129 -0.18 -2.20 -1.57
C SER A 129 0.77 -1.56 -0.56
N LEU A 130 1.13 -2.31 0.47
CA LEU A 130 2.07 -1.92 1.51
C LEU A 130 3.22 -2.93 1.55
N THR A 131 4.44 -2.49 1.26
CA THR A 131 5.63 -3.35 1.25
C THR A 131 6.71 -2.72 2.13
N TYR A 132 7.25 -3.46 3.11
CA TYR A 132 8.24 -2.94 4.07
C TYR A 132 7.81 -1.64 4.76
N VAL A 133 6.51 -1.44 4.97
CA VAL A 133 5.97 -0.23 5.59
C VAL A 133 6.08 -0.34 7.11
N GLN A 134 6.54 0.72 7.76
CA GLN A 134 6.43 0.86 9.22
C GLN A 134 5.08 1.48 9.57
N VAL A 135 4.22 0.71 10.21
CA VAL A 135 2.85 1.11 10.55
C VAL A 135 2.39 0.38 11.82
N GLU A 136 1.66 1.09 12.69
CA GLU A 136 1.06 0.50 13.89
C GLU A 136 -0.25 -0.23 13.56
N ASP A 137 -0.59 -1.28 14.31
CA ASP A 137 -1.78 -2.12 14.07
C ASP A 137 -3.07 -1.29 13.98
N GLU A 138 -3.27 -0.35 14.92
CA GLU A 138 -4.45 0.53 14.95
C GLU A 138 -4.51 1.45 13.73
N LEU A 139 -3.36 1.94 13.27
CA LEU A 139 -3.30 2.80 12.08
C LEU A 139 -3.62 2.02 10.80
N LEU A 140 -3.14 0.78 10.69
CA LEU A 140 -3.46 -0.10 9.56
C LEU A 140 -4.95 -0.47 9.55
N HIS A 141 -5.54 -0.75 10.72
CA HIS A 141 -6.97 -0.98 10.86
C HIS A 141 -7.79 0.25 10.40
N ASN A 142 -7.44 1.44 10.90
CA ASN A 142 -8.08 2.70 10.51
C ASN A 142 -7.87 3.02 9.02
N LEU A 143 -6.74 2.64 8.44
CA LEU A 143 -6.48 2.79 7.01
C LEU A 143 -7.47 2.00 6.17
N VAL A 144 -7.68 0.71 6.52
CA VAL A 144 -8.66 -0.14 5.83
C VAL A 144 -10.09 0.39 6.01
N LEU A 145 -10.47 0.82 7.22
CA LEU A 145 -11.79 1.43 7.47
C LEU A 145 -12.02 2.72 6.67
N GLY A 146 -10.96 3.50 6.43
CA GLY A 146 -10.98 4.70 5.60
C GLY A 146 -11.12 4.42 4.09
N CYS A 147 -11.08 3.15 3.67
CA CYS A 147 -11.14 2.73 2.25
C CYS A 147 -12.40 1.89 1.96
N PRO A 148 -13.61 2.47 1.95
CA PRO A 148 -14.88 1.75 1.79
C PRO A 148 -15.07 1.06 0.42
N SER A 149 -14.23 1.33 -0.58
CA SER A 149 -14.27 0.72 -1.91
C SER A 149 -13.13 -0.28 -2.14
N LEU A 150 -12.38 -0.65 -1.11
CA LEU A 150 -11.15 -1.44 -1.23
C LEU A 150 -11.47 -2.86 -1.71
N GLU A 151 -10.93 -3.25 -2.86
CA GLU A 151 -11.11 -4.58 -3.46
C GLU A 151 -9.85 -5.45 -3.32
N ASN A 152 -8.66 -4.83 -3.33
CA ASN A 152 -7.36 -5.51 -3.26
C ASN A 152 -6.50 -4.92 -2.14
N LEU A 153 -5.98 -5.78 -1.27
CA LEU A 153 -5.05 -5.40 -0.21
C LEU A 153 -3.85 -6.33 -0.25
N LEU A 154 -2.66 -5.75 -0.42
CA LEU A 154 -1.39 -6.44 -0.28
C LEU A 154 -0.62 -5.84 0.90
N VAL A 155 -0.19 -6.69 1.83
CA VAL A 155 0.62 -6.29 2.98
C VAL A 155 1.80 -7.24 3.13
N GLN A 156 2.99 -6.77 2.80
CA GLN A 156 4.21 -7.57 2.74
C GLN A 156 5.30 -6.97 3.64
N GLU A 157 5.87 -7.78 4.52
CA GLU A 157 7.07 -7.46 5.33
C GLU A 157 6.92 -6.14 6.12
N CYS A 158 5.70 -5.81 6.54
CA CYS A 158 5.42 -4.61 7.32
C CYS A 158 5.67 -4.86 8.80
N THR A 159 6.27 -3.89 9.49
CA THR A 159 6.57 -3.98 10.93
C THR A 159 5.31 -3.62 11.74
N THR A 160 4.33 -4.52 11.75
CA THR A 160 3.11 -4.41 12.56
C THR A 160 3.30 -5.14 13.89
N PRO A 161 3.04 -4.52 15.05
CA PRO A 161 3.45 -5.05 16.33
C PRO A 161 2.98 -6.48 16.65
N SER A 162 1.74 -6.89 16.39
CA SER A 162 1.35 -8.31 16.64
C SER A 162 0.00 -8.75 16.04
N ASN A 163 -0.95 -7.84 15.79
CA ASN A 163 -2.35 -8.21 15.55
C ASN A 163 -2.96 -7.43 14.38
N LEU A 164 -3.10 -8.07 13.23
CA LEU A 164 -3.84 -7.50 12.12
C LEU A 164 -5.35 -7.69 12.32
N ARG A 165 -6.10 -6.59 12.28
CA ARG A 165 -7.56 -6.62 12.17
C ARG A 165 -8.02 -5.99 10.86
N ILE A 166 -8.62 -6.79 9.99
CA ILE A 166 -9.25 -6.32 8.74
C ILE A 166 -10.74 -6.56 8.84
N SER A 167 -11.52 -5.50 8.67
CA SER A 167 -12.97 -5.57 8.49
C SER A 167 -13.33 -4.83 7.21
N SER A 168 -13.84 -5.54 6.20
CA SER A 168 -14.23 -4.94 4.91
C SER A 168 -15.31 -5.75 4.21
N SER A 169 -16.37 -5.07 3.76
CA SER A 169 -17.41 -5.67 2.95
C SER A 169 -17.09 -5.67 1.45
N THR A 170 -16.03 -5.01 0.99
CA THR A 170 -15.70 -4.89 -0.44
C THR A 170 -14.45 -5.67 -0.85
N LEU A 171 -13.65 -6.08 0.13
CA LEU A 171 -12.38 -6.75 -0.11
C LEU A 171 -12.60 -8.11 -0.77
N LYS A 172 -11.95 -8.33 -1.91
CA LYS A 172 -12.00 -9.56 -2.71
C LYS A 172 -10.67 -10.31 -2.69
N PHE A 173 -9.56 -9.57 -2.66
CA PHE A 173 -8.21 -10.12 -2.69
C PHE A 173 -7.41 -9.61 -1.50
N LEU A 174 -6.87 -10.53 -0.72
CA LEU A 174 -5.94 -10.25 0.36
C LEU A 174 -4.67 -11.08 0.16
N GLU A 175 -3.55 -10.40 -0.03
CA GLU A 175 -2.22 -10.99 0.00
C GLU A 175 -1.47 -10.48 1.22
N ARG A 176 -0.92 -11.40 1.98
CA ARG A 176 -0.15 -11.12 3.18
C ARG A 176 1.14 -11.93 3.17
N ASN A 177 2.25 -11.28 3.53
CA ASN A 177 3.50 -11.95 3.87
C ASN A 177 4.21 -11.24 5.04
N GLY A 178 4.85 -11.98 5.93
CA GLY A 178 5.65 -11.48 7.05
C GLY A 178 5.22 -12.04 8.41
N GLU A 179 6.06 -11.81 9.43
CA GLU A 179 5.88 -12.37 10.77
C GLU A 179 4.79 -11.65 11.59
N TRP A 180 3.53 -12.12 11.58
CA TRP A 180 2.51 -11.64 12.52
C TRP A 180 1.88 -12.78 13.32
N ASP A 181 1.51 -12.50 14.56
CA ASP A 181 1.04 -13.50 15.53
C ASP A 181 -0.42 -13.90 15.30
N GLN A 182 -1.30 -12.92 15.01
CA GLN A 182 -2.74 -13.17 14.82
C GLN A 182 -3.35 -12.30 13.71
N ILE A 183 -4.27 -12.89 12.93
CA ILE A 183 -5.17 -12.14 12.03
C ILE A 183 -6.61 -12.36 12.46
N HIS A 184 -7.34 -11.25 12.60
CA HIS A 184 -8.80 -11.23 12.64
C HIS A 184 -9.31 -10.66 11.31
N LEU A 185 -10.01 -11.49 10.52
CA LEU A 185 -10.43 -11.16 9.16
C LEU A 185 -11.94 -11.30 9.01
N GLU A 186 -12.61 -10.15 9.00
CA GLU A 186 -14.05 -10.01 8.73
C GLU A 186 -14.24 -9.49 7.29
N ALA A 187 -14.18 -10.40 6.31
CA ALA A 187 -14.34 -10.08 4.90
C ALA A 187 -15.29 -11.06 4.18
N GLU A 188 -16.57 -10.70 4.08
CA GLU A 188 -17.61 -11.59 3.53
C GLU A 188 -17.49 -11.86 2.03
N ASN A 189 -16.88 -10.92 1.30
CA ASN A 189 -16.73 -10.96 -0.16
C ASN A 189 -15.33 -11.38 -0.61
N LEU A 190 -14.52 -11.91 0.30
CA LEU A 190 -13.16 -12.34 -0.01
C LEU A 190 -13.19 -13.60 -0.89
N GLU A 191 -12.57 -13.52 -2.07
CA GLU A 191 -12.51 -14.57 -3.09
C GLU A 191 -11.14 -15.27 -3.06
N LEU A 192 -10.07 -14.49 -2.84
CA LEU A 192 -8.70 -14.98 -2.77
C LEU A 192 -8.01 -14.50 -1.50
N PHE A 193 -7.40 -15.45 -0.81
CA PHE A 193 -6.53 -15.20 0.32
C PHE A 193 -5.19 -15.90 0.14
N ASP A 194 -4.11 -15.13 0.10
CA ASP A 194 -2.74 -15.61 0.09
C ASP A 194 -2.06 -15.21 1.39
N CYS A 195 -1.57 -16.21 2.14
CA CYS A 195 -0.94 -16.03 3.43
C CYS A 195 0.43 -16.71 3.43
N GLY A 196 1.47 -15.89 3.49
CA GLY A 196 2.86 -16.31 3.68
C GLY A 196 3.32 -16.20 5.13
N VAL A 197 4.07 -17.20 5.58
CA VAL A 197 4.87 -17.30 6.81
C VAL A 197 4.06 -17.30 8.12
N ASN A 198 4.35 -18.29 8.97
CA ASN A 198 3.96 -18.46 10.39
C ASN A 198 2.54 -18.99 10.71
N VAL A 199 2.40 -19.40 12.00
CA VAL A 199 1.19 -19.99 12.60
C VAL A 199 0.06 -18.98 12.58
N CYS A 200 -0.85 -19.12 11.63
CA CYS A 200 -2.02 -18.27 11.59
C CYS A 200 -3.17 -18.98 12.29
N ASN A 201 -3.54 -18.50 13.49
CA ASN A 201 -4.88 -18.76 14.00
C ASN A 201 -5.84 -17.86 13.21
N PHE A 202 -6.49 -18.47 12.24
CA PHE A 202 -7.46 -17.82 11.38
C PHE A 202 -8.84 -17.84 12.03
N ASP A 203 -9.31 -16.67 12.47
CA ASP A 203 -10.76 -16.46 12.62
C ASP A 203 -11.29 -15.83 11.34
N ILE A 204 -11.44 -16.65 10.28
CA ILE A 204 -12.00 -16.26 8.98
C ILE A 204 -13.45 -16.75 8.88
N ALA A 205 -14.17 -16.86 10.01
CA ALA A 205 -15.52 -17.43 10.06
C ALA A 205 -16.55 -16.76 9.13
N SER A 206 -16.22 -15.60 8.55
CA SER A 206 -17.11 -14.78 7.73
C SER A 206 -16.96 -14.96 6.20
N SER A 207 -15.84 -15.49 5.68
CA SER A 207 -15.64 -15.54 4.22
C SER A 207 -16.22 -16.80 3.58
N LYS A 208 -17.50 -16.74 3.23
CA LYS A 208 -18.20 -17.85 2.55
C LYS A 208 -17.95 -17.91 1.04
N LYS A 209 -17.32 -16.88 0.46
CA LYS A 209 -17.04 -16.76 -0.98
C LYS A 209 -15.63 -17.15 -1.38
N LEU A 210 -14.80 -17.57 -0.42
CA LEU A 210 -13.41 -17.90 -0.68
C LEU A 210 -13.31 -19.09 -1.66
N THR A 211 -12.73 -18.85 -2.84
CA THR A 211 -12.48 -19.88 -3.87
C THR A 211 -11.01 -20.24 -3.95
N ASN A 212 -10.12 -19.35 -3.51
CA ASN A 212 -8.66 -19.52 -3.63
C ASN A 212 -7.98 -19.26 -2.28
N LEU A 213 -7.29 -20.28 -1.76
CA LEU A 213 -6.47 -20.19 -0.57
C LEU A 213 -5.04 -20.62 -0.91
N SER A 214 -4.08 -19.76 -0.61
CA SER A 214 -2.63 -20.04 -0.74
C SER A 214 -2.00 -19.92 0.64
N LEU A 215 -1.30 -20.98 1.07
CA LEU A 215 -0.67 -21.08 2.37
C LEU A 215 0.81 -21.42 2.18
N THR A 216 1.66 -20.41 2.19
CA THR A 216 3.12 -20.59 2.05
C THR A 216 3.79 -20.54 3.41
N ASP A 217 4.59 -21.56 3.77
CA ASP A 217 5.35 -21.62 5.02
C ASP A 217 4.49 -21.47 6.31
N VAL A 218 3.28 -22.03 6.30
CA VAL A 218 2.33 -22.02 7.44
C VAL A 218 2.50 -23.28 8.30
N TYR A 219 2.59 -23.09 9.62
CA TYR A 219 2.66 -24.18 10.59
C TYR A 219 1.30 -24.44 11.25
N PHE A 220 0.84 -25.68 11.19
CA PHE A 220 -0.36 -26.15 11.88
C PHE A 220 0.02 -26.94 13.13
N SER A 221 -0.63 -26.66 14.27
CA SER A 221 -0.36 -27.38 15.53
C SER A 221 -0.84 -28.84 15.50
N SER A 222 -1.80 -29.16 14.63
CA SER A 222 -2.34 -30.51 14.42
C SER A 222 -3.01 -30.63 13.05
N SER A 223 -3.22 -31.87 12.57
CA SER A 223 -4.04 -32.14 11.38
C SER A 223 -5.45 -31.56 11.52
N ASP A 224 -6.03 -31.68 12.70
CA ASP A 224 -7.39 -31.21 12.99
C ASP A 224 -7.51 -29.69 12.81
N SER A 225 -6.46 -28.93 13.11
CA SER A 225 -6.46 -27.47 12.92
C SER A 225 -6.56 -27.07 11.44
N PHE A 226 -5.92 -27.83 10.56
CA PHE A 226 -6.02 -27.63 9.11
C PHE A 226 -7.38 -28.09 8.57
N GLU A 227 -7.86 -29.27 8.96
CA GLU A 227 -9.18 -29.76 8.52
C GLU A 227 -10.31 -28.84 8.96
N ASN A 228 -10.26 -28.34 10.20
CA ASN A 228 -11.23 -27.37 10.71
C ASN A 228 -11.21 -26.07 9.90
N LEU A 229 -10.02 -25.57 9.53
CA LEU A 229 -9.89 -24.39 8.66
C LEU A 229 -10.56 -24.62 7.31
N ILE A 230 -10.19 -25.70 6.61
CA ILE A 230 -10.72 -26.00 5.28
C ILE A 230 -12.23 -26.25 5.31
N SER A 231 -12.75 -26.87 6.39
CA SER A 231 -14.18 -27.09 6.56
C SER A 231 -15.00 -25.78 6.63
N GLY A 232 -14.36 -24.66 6.97
CA GLY A 232 -14.95 -23.32 6.97
C GLY A 232 -15.19 -22.74 5.57
N PHE A 233 -14.59 -23.30 4.52
CA PHE A 233 -14.61 -22.76 3.15
C PHE A 233 -15.29 -23.72 2.16
N PRO A 234 -16.63 -23.79 2.14
CA PRO A 234 -17.36 -24.74 1.31
C PRO A 234 -17.24 -24.50 -0.21
N LEU A 235 -16.80 -23.31 -0.64
CA LEU A 235 -16.64 -22.94 -2.05
C LEU A 235 -15.18 -22.99 -2.53
N LEU A 236 -14.26 -23.56 -1.75
CA LEU A 236 -12.84 -23.57 -2.08
C LEU A 236 -12.57 -24.42 -3.35
N GLU A 237 -12.04 -23.78 -4.40
CA GLU A 237 -11.71 -24.42 -5.68
C GLU A 237 -10.20 -24.70 -5.82
N LYS A 238 -9.36 -23.84 -5.24
CA LYS A 238 -7.90 -23.96 -5.30
C LYS A 238 -7.30 -23.80 -3.91
N LEU A 239 -6.50 -24.79 -3.53
CA LEU A 239 -5.64 -24.76 -2.35
C LEU A 239 -4.20 -24.98 -2.81
N THR A 240 -3.30 -24.08 -2.43
CA THR A 240 -1.88 -24.12 -2.82
C THR A 240 -0.98 -23.99 -1.60
#